data_AF-A0A6C0LWI1-F1
#
_entry.id   AF-A0A6C0LWI1-F1
#
_cell.length_a   1.000
_cell.length_b   1.000
_cell.length_c   1.000
_cell.angle_alpha   90.00
_cell.angle_beta   90.00
_cell.angle_gamma   90.00
#
_symmetry.space_group_name_H-M   'P 1'
#
loop_
_entity.id
_entity.type
_entity.pdbx_description
1 polymer ?
#
loop_
_entity_poly.entity_id
_entity_poly.type
_entity_poly.pdbx_seq_one_letter_code
_entity_poly.pdbx_strand_id
1 'polypeptide(L)'
;MIKQVSIIHFNQLINFIKKDPILDWLEVYGKDRNFKKDKSMYFDYILQKSQEFKKIQINKILKQLKNVESFPNTTNYYSKSHLLKNIFINSNFIGKYKLSCKIHILLKGFLVNKLFNIQVDEKKYFQIHIAYITGKLKKNKLLANDQKHLLLKTKLYYNYKILKNLKINISSKTIIIFRNLKNSNSNWKLYDLKKSEVKHLLKKSILWKLKLQKAIKKNKLTPYIYKQLLPNMKNKNDYPWSTAKRKIAEKTNEITQIWNLNLDDKKFLLKKYGVTNWLNIQKHMLEFKKNKQDQIYNIIDINRSINSKFIINNKKNIDSHIVHKNYLEIYLDLETLSNVFFKKNLDQFTFLIGAIFINNYTKTTKYKYYLVESICEKEEKRIFHEFITDVNVYSKLSNGKIPIFHWGHIEQSTFSKIKIKHNIDHCLNFIDLNIQFKKSDIFIRGAFNYSLKSIGKALFNQQLIHTKWEEDIGNGLDAMVEYYMLKDIKDNNTKNNRLQQIIEYNYIDVKVLKDIVDWIRRI
;
A
#
# COMPACT_ATOMS: atom_id res chain seq x y z
N MET A 1 44.97 -7.30 -1.68
CA MET A 1 44.02 -6.42 -2.41
C MET A 1 42.72 -6.25 -1.60
N ILE A 2 42.62 -5.22 -0.75
CA ILE A 2 41.46 -4.99 0.15
C ILE A 2 40.29 -4.46 -0.69
N LYS A 3 39.39 -5.34 -1.15
CA LYS A 3 38.15 -4.95 -1.86
C LYS A 3 37.37 -3.93 -1.01
N GLN A 4 37.18 -2.73 -1.57
CA GLN A 4 36.46 -1.60 -0.98
C GLN A 4 35.20 -2.04 -0.23
N VAL A 5 35.12 -1.77 1.07
CA VAL A 5 33.84 -1.81 1.79
C VAL A 5 32.91 -0.80 1.10
N SER A 6 31.77 -1.24 0.58
CA SER A 6 30.81 -0.37 -0.12
C SER A 6 30.16 0.62 0.84
N ILE A 7 29.94 1.86 0.42
CA ILE A 7 29.18 2.86 1.18
C ILE A 7 27.76 2.34 1.44
N ILE A 8 27.30 2.44 2.68
CA ILE A 8 25.96 2.04 3.09
C ILE A 8 25.06 3.28 3.09
N HIS A 9 24.02 3.24 2.27
CA HIS A 9 22.98 4.27 2.22
C HIS A 9 21.76 3.86 3.03
N PHE A 10 21.02 4.83 3.58
CA PHE A 10 19.78 4.55 4.33
C PHE A 10 18.78 3.68 3.56
N ASN A 11 18.67 3.87 2.23
CA ASN A 11 17.75 3.11 1.39
C ASN A 11 17.99 1.59 1.47
N GLN A 12 19.22 1.16 1.73
CA GLN A 12 19.60 -0.25 1.87
C GLN A 12 19.24 -0.84 3.24
N LEU A 13 18.71 -0.03 4.17
CA LEU A 13 18.29 -0.47 5.51
C LEU A 13 16.77 -0.58 5.63
N ILE A 14 16.05 -0.07 4.61
CA ILE A 14 14.59 0.14 4.66
C ILE A 14 13.85 -1.18 4.80
N ASN A 15 14.26 -2.23 4.08
CA ASN A 15 13.51 -3.49 4.05
C ASN A 15 13.57 -4.21 5.40
N PHE A 16 14.71 -4.22 6.07
CA PHE A 16 14.79 -4.70 7.46
C PHE A 16 13.91 -3.88 8.42
N ILE A 17 13.92 -2.55 8.31
CA ILE A 17 13.07 -1.66 9.12
C ILE A 17 11.58 -1.97 8.88
N LYS A 18 11.20 -2.28 7.64
CA LYS A 18 9.86 -2.72 7.24
C LYS A 18 9.55 -4.17 7.64
N LYS A 19 10.47 -4.86 8.31
CA LYS A 19 10.36 -6.28 8.71
C LYS A 19 10.20 -7.23 7.52
N ASP A 20 10.93 -6.99 6.43
CA ASP A 20 10.86 -7.82 5.22
C ASP A 20 12.22 -7.94 4.51
N PRO A 21 13.24 -8.50 5.18
CA PRO A 21 14.62 -8.53 4.68
C PRO A 21 14.84 -9.46 3.47
N ILE A 22 13.84 -10.27 3.06
CA ILE A 22 13.89 -11.00 1.78
C ILE A 22 14.10 -10.05 0.60
N LEU A 23 13.56 -8.83 0.70
CA LEU A 23 13.72 -7.81 -0.34
C LEU A 23 15.18 -7.37 -0.46
N ASP A 24 15.95 -7.35 0.64
CA ASP A 24 17.39 -7.08 0.56
C ASP A 24 18.16 -8.21 -0.13
N TRP A 25 17.70 -9.46 0.04
CA TRP A 25 18.26 -10.60 -0.66
C TRP A 25 17.91 -10.59 -2.15
N LEU A 26 16.66 -10.25 -2.50
CA LEU A 26 16.21 -10.12 -3.89
C LEU A 26 16.93 -8.98 -4.64
N GLU A 27 17.21 -7.86 -3.98
CA GLU A 27 18.03 -6.80 -4.58
C GLU A 27 19.44 -7.26 -4.97
N VAL A 28 19.97 -8.30 -4.32
CA VAL A 28 21.32 -8.79 -4.58
C VAL A 28 21.31 -9.99 -5.52
N TYR A 29 20.45 -10.97 -5.25
CA TYR A 29 20.45 -12.27 -5.93
C TYR A 29 19.26 -12.49 -6.84
N GLY A 30 18.28 -11.58 -6.86
CA GLY A 30 17.03 -11.77 -7.60
C GLY A 30 17.29 -12.08 -9.07
N LYS A 31 18.12 -11.26 -9.73
CA LYS A 31 18.49 -11.43 -11.14
C LYS A 31 19.18 -12.78 -11.39
N ASP A 32 20.20 -13.10 -10.60
CA ASP A 32 20.98 -14.34 -10.71
C ASP A 32 20.13 -15.60 -10.44
N ARG A 33 18.96 -15.43 -9.81
CA ARG A 33 17.99 -16.49 -9.50
C ARG A 33 16.75 -16.42 -10.40
N ASN A 34 16.83 -15.75 -11.54
CA ASN A 34 15.76 -15.60 -12.54
C ASN A 34 14.48 -14.92 -12.01
N PHE A 35 14.57 -14.13 -10.95
CA PHE A 35 13.51 -13.22 -10.54
C PHE A 35 13.61 -11.89 -11.30
N LYS A 36 12.46 -11.39 -11.75
CA LYS A 36 12.33 -10.09 -12.42
C LYS A 36 11.69 -9.08 -11.49
N LYS A 37 12.09 -7.81 -11.64
CA LYS A 37 11.46 -6.68 -10.98
C LYS A 37 10.10 -6.39 -11.62
N ASP A 38 9.09 -6.16 -10.79
CA ASP A 38 7.77 -5.69 -11.22
C ASP A 38 7.88 -4.28 -11.82
N LYS A 39 7.04 -3.98 -12.82
CA LYS A 39 6.83 -2.61 -13.34
C LYS A 39 5.55 -2.04 -12.74
N SER A 40 5.51 -0.75 -12.44
CA SER A 40 4.29 -0.08 -11.98
C SER A 40 4.32 1.41 -12.25
N MET A 41 3.34 1.87 -13.04
CA MET A 41 3.13 3.29 -13.31
C MET A 41 2.86 4.08 -12.02
N TYR A 42 2.16 3.47 -11.06
CA TYR A 42 1.90 4.10 -9.77
C TYR A 42 3.18 4.44 -9.01
N PHE A 43 4.10 3.50 -8.83
CA PHE A 43 5.32 3.78 -8.08
C PHE A 43 6.21 4.81 -8.78
N ASP A 44 6.27 4.77 -10.11
CA ASP A 44 7.02 5.73 -10.92
C ASP A 44 6.42 7.14 -10.80
N TYR A 45 5.10 7.27 -10.89
CA TYR A 45 4.38 8.52 -10.68
C TYR A 45 4.63 9.11 -9.27
N ILE A 46 4.54 8.28 -8.23
CA ILE A 46 4.81 8.72 -6.84
C ILE A 46 6.25 9.22 -6.69
N LEU A 47 7.21 8.53 -7.30
CA LEU A 47 8.61 8.93 -7.26
C LEU A 47 8.81 10.30 -7.93
N GLN A 48 8.25 10.48 -9.13
CA GLN A 48 8.29 11.75 -9.86
C GLN A 48 7.67 12.88 -9.04
N LYS A 49 6.44 12.70 -8.52
CA LYS A 49 5.79 13.72 -7.68
C LYS A 49 6.55 14.03 -6.41
N SER A 50 7.20 13.04 -5.80
CA SER A 50 8.08 13.27 -4.66
C SER A 50 9.30 14.13 -5.00
N GLN A 51 9.84 14.02 -6.21
CA GLN A 51 10.97 14.84 -6.67
C GLN A 51 10.53 16.27 -7.00
N GLU A 52 9.42 16.41 -7.74
CA GLU A 52 8.80 17.71 -8.05
C GLU A 52 8.48 18.50 -6.77
N PHE A 53 7.78 17.86 -5.84
CA PHE A 53 7.43 18.48 -4.55
C PHE A 53 8.67 18.94 -3.80
N LYS A 54 9.74 18.13 -3.79
CA LYS A 54 11.00 18.49 -3.14
C LYS A 54 11.65 19.71 -3.80
N LYS A 55 11.73 19.74 -5.14
CA LYS A 55 12.29 20.88 -5.89
C LYS A 55 11.53 22.17 -5.57
N ILE A 56 10.20 22.13 -5.57
CA ILE A 56 9.33 23.27 -5.26
C ILE A 56 9.59 23.79 -3.83
N GLN A 57 9.61 22.89 -2.83
CA GLN A 57 9.83 23.31 -1.44
C GLN A 57 11.22 23.88 -1.21
N ILE A 58 12.27 23.29 -1.81
CA ILE A 58 13.64 23.83 -1.73
C ILE A 58 13.67 25.23 -2.36
N ASN A 59 13.10 25.41 -3.55
CA ASN A 59 13.07 26.72 -4.21
C ASN A 59 12.29 27.76 -3.40
N LYS A 60 11.19 27.38 -2.74
CA LYS A 60 10.43 28.27 -1.86
C LYS A 60 11.29 28.76 -0.68
N ILE A 61 11.98 27.85 -0.01
CA ILE A 61 12.89 28.18 1.11
C ILE A 61 14.04 29.06 0.62
N LEU A 62 14.64 28.72 -0.52
CA LEU A 62 15.72 29.51 -1.12
C LEU A 62 15.29 30.94 -1.46
N LYS A 63 14.10 31.12 -2.04
CA LYS A 63 13.55 32.47 -2.30
C LYS A 63 13.38 33.28 -1.01
N GLN A 64 12.94 32.66 0.07
CA GLN A 64 12.82 33.34 1.38
C GLN A 64 14.19 33.67 2.00
N LEU A 65 15.22 32.87 1.70
CA LEU A 65 16.59 33.08 2.18
C LEU A 65 17.42 34.04 1.32
N LYS A 66 17.03 34.31 0.08
CA LYS A 66 17.76 35.18 -0.86
C LYS A 66 17.98 36.60 -0.36
N ASN A 67 17.21 37.03 0.63
CA ASN A 67 17.37 38.32 1.29
C ASN A 67 18.41 38.28 2.43
N VAL A 68 19.20 37.20 2.57
CA VAL A 68 20.05 36.95 3.74
C VAL A 68 21.49 36.52 3.42
N GLU A 69 21.76 35.77 2.34
CA GLU A 69 23.13 35.31 1.99
C GLU A 69 23.28 34.87 0.52
N SER A 70 24.52 34.87 0.00
CA SER A 70 24.87 34.33 -1.32
C SER A 70 24.97 32.79 -1.30
N PHE A 71 24.42 32.13 -2.34
CA PHE A 71 24.29 30.67 -2.38
C PHE A 71 25.41 30.03 -3.21
N PRO A 72 26.13 29.03 -2.67
CA PRO A 72 26.88 28.13 -3.51
C PRO A 72 25.93 27.11 -4.16
N ASN A 73 25.87 27.10 -5.48
CA ASN A 73 25.47 25.91 -6.23
C ASN A 73 26.53 24.83 -5.95
N THR A 74 26.13 23.66 -5.45
CA THR A 74 26.78 22.37 -5.76
C THR A 74 26.25 21.21 -4.92
N THR A 75 26.01 20.10 -5.62
CA THR A 75 25.93 18.73 -5.10
C THR A 75 27.32 18.21 -4.76
N ASN A 76 27.96 18.73 -3.70
CA ASN A 76 29.26 18.23 -3.26
C ASN A 76 29.14 17.20 -2.13
N TYR A 77 30.07 16.24 -2.11
CA TYR A 77 30.31 15.36 -0.96
C TYR A 77 31.21 16.11 0.02
N TYR A 78 30.72 16.33 1.24
CA TYR A 78 31.48 17.07 2.25
C TYR A 78 32.21 16.11 3.18
N SER A 79 33.53 16.27 3.26
CA SER A 79 34.40 15.68 4.29
C SER A 79 34.51 16.66 5.48
N LYS A 80 35.26 16.27 6.53
CA LYS A 80 35.40 17.03 7.79
C LYS A 80 35.89 18.48 7.60
N SER A 81 36.58 18.81 6.50
CA SER A 81 37.33 20.06 6.30
C SER A 81 36.54 21.24 5.69
N HIS A 82 35.24 21.14 5.41
CA HIS A 82 34.50 22.13 4.60
C HIS A 82 33.19 22.69 5.22
N LEU A 83 33.17 23.00 6.52
CA LEU A 83 31.94 23.35 7.27
C LEU A 83 31.82 24.82 7.71
N LEU A 84 32.17 25.78 6.84
CA LEU A 84 32.07 27.23 7.11
C LEU A 84 30.76 27.90 6.62
N LYS A 85 29.80 27.14 6.06
CA LYS A 85 28.59 27.69 5.42
C LYS A 85 27.37 27.64 6.35
N ASN A 86 26.58 28.71 6.44
CA ASN A 86 25.34 28.73 7.24
C ASN A 86 24.22 27.85 6.66
N ILE A 87 24.35 27.45 5.39
CA ILE A 87 23.36 26.72 4.61
C ILE A 87 24.03 25.60 3.80
N PHE A 88 23.46 24.39 3.84
CA PHE A 88 23.80 23.29 2.93
C PHE A 88 22.53 22.75 2.27
N ILE A 89 22.57 22.49 0.96
CA ILE A 89 21.41 22.07 0.17
C ILE A 89 21.77 20.81 -0.59
N ASN A 90 20.86 19.83 -0.55
CA ASN A 90 20.99 18.53 -1.24
C ASN A 90 22.35 17.85 -1.04
N SER A 91 22.98 18.08 0.11
CA SER A 91 24.36 17.71 0.39
C SER A 91 24.48 16.27 0.86
N ASN A 92 25.53 15.61 0.42
CA ASN A 92 25.87 14.25 0.83
C ASN A 92 26.96 14.28 1.90
N PHE A 93 26.78 13.51 2.96
CA PHE A 93 27.73 13.36 4.05
C PHE A 93 28.10 11.90 4.21
N ILE A 94 29.38 11.61 4.44
CA ILE A 94 29.88 10.26 4.69
C ILE A 94 30.49 10.24 6.08
N GLY A 95 29.87 9.51 7.00
CA GLY A 95 30.34 9.33 8.37
C GLY A 95 31.26 8.12 8.53
N LYS A 96 31.56 7.79 9.80
CA LYS A 96 32.29 6.57 10.17
C LYS A 96 31.60 5.31 9.61
N TYR A 97 32.40 4.26 9.39
CA TYR A 97 31.95 2.97 8.85
C TYR A 97 31.29 3.04 7.46
N LYS A 98 31.66 4.06 6.67
CA LYS A 98 31.12 4.32 5.33
C LYS A 98 29.59 4.42 5.29
N LEU A 99 28.97 4.87 6.37
CA LEU A 99 27.56 5.22 6.40
C LEU A 99 27.39 6.60 5.75
N SER A 100 26.44 6.75 4.83
CA SER A 100 26.19 8.03 4.18
C SER A 100 24.75 8.49 4.27
N CYS A 101 24.57 9.81 4.39
CA CYS A 101 23.27 10.44 4.34
C CYS A 101 23.22 11.57 3.30
N LYS A 102 22.04 11.73 2.70
CA LYS A 102 21.69 12.89 1.90
C LYS A 102 20.74 13.77 2.69
N ILE A 103 21.12 15.01 2.89
CA ILE A 103 20.33 16.03 3.60
C ILE A 103 19.67 16.93 2.57
N HIS A 104 18.36 17.19 2.70
CA HIS A 104 17.67 18.10 1.79
C HIS A 104 18.13 19.54 2.03
N ILE A 105 18.03 20.03 3.28
CA ILE A 105 18.61 21.29 3.70
C ILE A 105 19.16 21.15 5.12
N LEU A 106 20.33 21.72 5.39
CA LEU A 106 20.91 21.92 6.71
C LEU A 106 21.08 23.42 6.91
N LEU A 107 20.53 23.96 8.00
CA LEU A 107 20.43 25.42 8.20
C LEU A 107 20.83 25.82 9.62
N LYS A 108 21.52 26.95 9.80
CA LYS A 108 21.77 27.52 11.14
C LYS A 108 20.46 27.96 11.82
N GLY A 109 20.46 27.91 13.15
CA GLY A 109 19.28 28.17 13.97
C GLY A 109 18.69 29.57 13.81
N PHE A 110 19.53 30.60 13.66
CA PHE A 110 19.03 31.97 13.44
C PHE A 110 18.22 32.10 12.15
N LEU A 111 18.64 31.43 11.07
CA LEU A 111 17.89 31.35 9.81
C LEU A 111 16.61 30.52 9.97
N VAL A 112 16.63 29.49 10.81
CA VAL A 112 15.44 28.71 11.14
C VAL A 112 14.40 29.55 11.88
N ASN A 113 14.83 30.35 12.87
CA ASN A 113 13.96 31.25 13.62
C ASN A 113 13.22 32.18 12.66
N LYS A 114 13.95 32.80 11.72
CA LYS A 114 13.41 33.69 10.69
C LYS A 114 12.45 32.99 9.73
N LEU A 115 12.80 31.81 9.22
CA LEU A 115 11.98 31.12 8.21
C LEU A 115 10.67 30.53 8.73
N PHE A 116 10.69 29.98 9.94
CA PHE A 116 9.57 29.21 10.48
C PHE A 116 8.84 29.93 11.61
N ASN A 117 9.30 31.13 12.00
CA ASN A 117 8.79 31.91 13.13
C ASN A 117 8.71 31.06 14.41
N ILE A 118 9.85 30.50 14.81
CA ILE A 118 10.01 29.68 16.01
C ILE A 118 11.24 30.10 16.80
N GLN A 119 11.33 29.70 18.06
CA GLN A 119 12.52 29.92 18.88
C GLN A 119 13.34 28.64 19.01
N VAL A 120 14.55 28.65 18.42
CA VAL A 120 15.53 27.57 18.52
C VAL A 120 16.94 28.12 18.76
N ASP A 121 17.84 27.22 19.18
CA ASP A 121 19.26 27.54 19.43
C ASP A 121 19.96 27.98 18.12
N GLU A 122 20.34 29.25 18.07
CA GLU A 122 20.86 29.91 16.88
C GLU A 122 22.18 29.36 16.37
N LYS A 123 23.01 28.83 17.28
CA LYS A 123 24.37 28.34 16.96
C LYS A 123 24.33 26.94 16.35
N LYS A 124 23.25 26.18 16.58
CA LYS A 124 23.10 24.81 16.08
C LYS A 124 22.60 24.77 14.64
N TYR A 125 22.99 23.72 13.92
CA TYR A 125 22.39 23.37 12.65
C TYR A 125 21.09 22.57 12.86
N PHE A 126 20.12 22.79 12.00
CA PHE A 126 18.85 22.07 11.95
C PHE A 126 18.70 21.40 10.60
N GLN A 127 18.34 20.12 10.63
CA GLN A 127 17.96 19.43 9.41
C GLN A 127 16.53 19.85 9.03
N ILE A 128 16.32 20.21 7.77
CA ILE A 128 14.99 20.37 7.18
C ILE A 128 14.78 19.22 6.19
N HIS A 129 13.75 18.41 6.43
CA HIS A 129 13.42 17.25 5.63
C HIS A 129 12.06 17.41 4.94
N ILE A 130 12.09 17.53 3.62
CA ILE A 130 10.89 17.51 2.78
C ILE A 130 10.43 16.07 2.52
N ALA A 131 9.21 15.73 2.96
CA ALA A 131 8.60 14.42 2.86
C ALA A 131 7.30 14.48 2.05
N TYR A 132 7.26 13.79 0.90
CA TYR A 132 6.05 13.64 0.09
C TYR A 132 5.11 12.56 0.67
N ILE A 133 4.66 12.79 1.91
CA ILE A 133 3.67 11.97 2.60
C ILE A 133 2.72 12.89 3.39
N THR A 134 1.53 12.40 3.71
CA THR A 134 0.63 13.06 4.65
C THR A 134 1.09 12.79 6.07
N GLY A 135 1.46 13.85 6.80
CA GLY A 135 1.81 13.81 8.21
C GLY A 135 0.58 13.49 9.07
N LYS A 136 0.68 12.43 9.88
CA LYS A 136 -0.36 12.02 10.83
C LYS A 136 0.13 12.27 12.26
N LEU A 137 -0.71 12.93 13.06
CA LEU A 137 -0.45 13.20 14.47
C LEU A 137 -1.33 12.30 15.35
N LYS A 138 -0.75 11.82 16.45
CA LYS A 138 -1.48 11.21 17.58
C LYS A 138 -2.22 12.31 18.35
N LYS A 139 -3.14 11.93 19.25
CA LYS A 139 -3.88 12.86 20.13
C LYS A 139 -2.95 13.81 20.89
N ASN A 140 -1.82 13.32 21.38
CA ASN A 140 -0.78 14.12 22.06
C ASN A 140 0.12 14.95 21.11
N LYS A 141 -0.32 15.20 19.88
CA LYS A 141 0.39 15.95 18.83
C LYS A 141 1.75 15.36 18.42
N LEU A 142 2.13 14.16 18.85
CA LEU A 142 3.32 13.46 18.35
C LEU A 142 3.06 12.84 16.98
N LEU A 143 4.09 12.70 16.15
CA LEU A 143 3.96 11.98 14.88
C LEU A 143 3.54 10.52 15.13
N ALA A 144 2.68 10.00 14.27
CA ALA A 144 2.24 8.61 14.28
C ALA A 144 3.41 7.62 14.19
N ASN A 145 3.16 6.36 14.56
CA ASN A 145 4.12 5.26 14.50
C ASN A 145 3.75 4.22 13.42
N ASP A 146 2.89 4.59 12.44
CA ASP A 146 2.68 3.74 11.28
C ASP A 146 3.97 3.56 10.48
N GLN A 147 4.01 2.55 9.60
CA GLN A 147 5.21 2.14 8.88
C GLN A 147 5.91 3.28 8.13
N LYS A 148 5.14 4.20 7.50
CA LYS A 148 5.70 5.35 6.75
C LYS A 148 6.37 6.35 7.69
N HIS A 149 5.70 6.69 8.80
CA HIS A 149 6.23 7.63 9.79
C HIS A 149 7.38 7.04 10.60
N LEU A 150 7.35 5.75 10.93
CA LEU A 150 8.45 5.04 11.58
C LEU A 150 9.71 5.07 10.69
N LEU A 151 9.55 4.82 9.39
CA LEU A 151 10.65 4.87 8.42
C LEU A 151 11.24 6.29 8.33
N LEU A 152 10.38 7.31 8.24
CA LEU A 152 10.79 8.70 8.24
C LEU A 152 11.60 9.02 9.51
N LYS A 153 11.06 8.76 10.70
CA LYS A 153 11.76 9.00 11.98
C LYS A 153 13.12 8.31 12.03
N THR A 154 13.18 7.05 11.58
CA THR A 154 14.43 6.27 11.54
C THR A 154 15.46 6.91 10.59
N LYS A 155 15.02 7.43 9.44
CA LYS A 155 15.88 8.18 8.50
C LYS A 155 16.44 9.46 9.11
N LEU A 156 15.59 10.26 9.77
CA LEU A 156 16.02 11.52 10.39
C LEU A 156 17.02 11.24 11.53
N TYR A 157 16.78 10.20 12.33
CA TYR A 157 17.70 9.79 13.38
C TYR A 157 19.04 9.27 12.82
N TYR A 158 19.00 8.49 11.74
CA TYR A 158 20.19 8.02 11.03
C TYR A 158 21.04 9.19 10.52
N ASN A 159 20.40 10.16 9.87
CA ASN A 159 21.06 11.37 9.39
C ASN A 159 21.70 12.15 10.55
N TYR A 160 20.94 12.40 11.63
CA TYR A 160 21.43 13.08 12.83
C TYR A 160 22.67 12.40 13.42
N LYS A 161 22.70 11.06 13.46
CA LYS A 161 23.86 10.30 13.94
C LYS A 161 25.08 10.49 13.06
N ILE A 162 24.93 10.48 11.74
CA ILE A 162 26.04 10.73 10.82
C ILE A 162 26.59 12.14 10.99
N LEU A 163 25.73 13.16 11.00
CA LEU A 163 26.14 14.55 11.17
C LEU A 163 26.84 14.79 12.52
N LYS A 164 26.30 14.21 13.61
CA LYS A 164 26.92 14.28 14.93
C LYS A 164 28.30 13.60 14.95
N ASN A 165 28.46 12.46 14.27
CA ASN A 165 29.74 11.77 14.16
C ASN A 165 30.79 12.57 13.37
N LEU A 166 30.34 13.43 12.46
CA LEU A 166 31.19 14.40 11.75
C LEU A 166 31.51 15.65 12.58
N LYS A 167 31.15 15.66 13.87
CA LYS A 167 31.31 16.80 14.79
C LYS A 167 30.56 18.07 14.34
N ILE A 168 29.56 17.94 13.47
CA ILE A 168 28.67 19.06 13.15
C ILE A 168 27.85 19.38 14.39
N ASN A 169 27.76 20.66 14.76
CA ASN A 169 26.95 21.15 15.88
C ASN A 169 25.45 21.08 15.55
N ILE A 170 24.93 19.86 15.40
CA ILE A 170 23.56 19.56 14.94
C ILE A 170 22.58 19.46 16.11
N SER A 171 21.43 20.09 15.96
CA SER A 171 20.29 19.99 16.88
C SER A 171 19.65 18.60 16.84
N SER A 172 19.14 18.13 17.98
CA SER A 172 18.27 16.94 17.99
C SER A 172 16.87 17.22 17.47
N LYS A 173 16.50 18.48 17.28
CA LYS A 173 15.24 18.89 16.66
C LYS A 173 15.44 19.01 15.15
N THR A 174 14.46 18.56 14.38
CA THR A 174 14.44 18.54 12.91
C THR A 174 13.13 19.13 12.43
N ILE A 175 13.17 19.91 11.36
CA ILE A 175 11.95 20.39 10.70
C ILE A 175 11.57 19.40 9.62
N ILE A 176 10.31 19.00 9.59
CA ILE A 176 9.76 18.13 8.55
C ILE A 176 8.70 18.92 7.81
N ILE A 177 8.82 19.02 6.50
CA ILE A 177 7.81 19.61 5.62
C ILE A 177 7.08 18.47 4.93
N PHE A 178 5.79 18.35 5.20
CA PHE A 178 4.91 17.33 4.64
C PHE A 178 4.20 17.86 3.39
N ARG A 179 3.72 16.93 2.55
CA ARG A 179 2.76 17.26 1.49
C ARG A 179 1.50 17.89 2.07
N ASN A 180 1.01 17.29 3.15
CA ASN A 180 -0.10 17.76 3.97
C ASN A 180 0.12 17.30 5.41
N LEU A 181 -0.31 18.07 6.40
CA LEU A 181 -0.24 17.69 7.83
C LEU A 181 -1.67 17.71 8.38
N LYS A 182 -2.22 16.52 8.71
CA LYS A 182 -3.59 16.45 9.23
C LYS A 182 -3.71 17.22 10.54
N ASN A 183 -4.80 17.96 10.70
CA ASN A 183 -5.15 18.74 11.88
C ASN A 183 -4.11 19.83 12.21
N SER A 184 -3.57 20.49 11.19
CA SER A 184 -2.64 21.62 11.34
C SER A 184 -2.85 22.66 10.24
N ASN A 185 -2.68 23.93 10.60
CA ASN A 185 -2.73 25.05 9.65
C ASN A 185 -1.44 25.19 8.83
N SER A 186 -0.35 24.57 9.27
CA SER A 186 0.91 24.52 8.53
C SER A 186 1.14 23.13 7.94
N ASN A 187 1.99 23.06 6.91
CA ASN A 187 2.41 21.79 6.33
C ASN A 187 3.71 21.26 6.95
N TRP A 188 4.19 21.84 8.06
CA TRP A 188 5.48 21.50 8.65
C TRP A 188 5.40 21.27 10.16
N LYS A 189 6.39 20.55 10.70
CA LYS A 189 6.48 20.28 12.14
C LYS A 189 7.92 20.21 12.61
N LEU A 190 8.19 20.80 13.78
CA LEU A 190 9.41 20.58 14.54
C LEU A 190 9.32 19.23 15.29
N TYR A 191 10.21 18.30 14.96
CA TYR A 191 10.26 16.96 15.51
C TYR A 191 11.53 16.74 16.32
N ASP A 192 11.40 16.29 17.56
CA ASP A 192 12.54 15.96 18.42
C ASP A 192 12.92 14.48 18.29
N LEU A 193 14.15 14.26 17.83
CA LEU A 193 14.72 12.93 17.62
C LEU A 193 15.06 12.22 18.95
N LYS A 194 15.20 12.94 20.06
CA LYS A 194 15.43 12.31 21.38
C LYS A 194 14.22 11.49 21.85
N LYS A 195 13.01 11.88 21.44
CA LYS A 195 11.75 11.18 21.75
C LYS A 195 11.47 9.98 20.81
N SER A 196 12.46 9.54 20.04
CA SER A 196 12.27 8.48 19.04
C SER A 196 12.80 7.12 19.52
N GLU A 197 11.95 6.10 19.50
CA GLU A 197 12.28 4.71 19.87
C GLU A 197 13.08 3.96 18.77
N VAL A 198 13.59 4.69 17.75
CA VAL A 198 14.16 4.10 16.53
C VAL A 198 15.62 3.67 16.67
N LYS A 199 16.29 3.99 17.78
CA LYS A 199 17.72 3.72 18.01
C LYS A 199 18.05 2.23 17.88
N HIS A 200 17.29 1.37 18.57
CA HIS A 200 17.51 -0.08 18.55
C HIS A 200 17.24 -0.67 17.18
N LEU A 201 16.16 -0.22 16.53
CA LEU A 201 15.78 -0.65 15.19
C LEU A 201 16.87 -0.31 14.17
N LEU A 202 17.43 0.90 14.23
CA LEU A 202 18.52 1.32 13.36
C LEU A 202 19.80 0.50 13.59
N LYS A 203 20.16 0.23 14.85
CA LYS A 203 21.33 -0.61 15.16
C LYS A 203 21.17 -2.00 14.53
N LYS A 204 20.00 -2.62 14.70
CA LYS A 204 19.69 -3.93 14.12
C LYS A 204 19.71 -3.92 12.60
N SER A 205 19.19 -2.88 11.93
CA SER A 205 19.19 -2.82 10.46
C SER A 205 20.60 -2.66 9.88
N ILE A 206 21.48 -1.89 10.52
CA ILE A 206 22.89 -1.77 10.12
C ILE A 206 23.61 -3.12 10.28
N LEU A 207 23.44 -3.78 11.43
CA LEU A 207 24.02 -5.11 11.67
C LEU A 207 23.54 -6.14 10.65
N TRP A 208 22.25 -6.12 10.32
CA TRP A 208 21.68 -6.95 9.25
C TRP A 208 22.38 -6.70 7.92
N LYS A 209 22.52 -5.43 7.51
CA LYS A 209 23.16 -5.09 6.23
C LYS A 209 24.61 -5.57 6.16
N LEU A 210 25.36 -5.41 7.25
CA LEU A 210 26.75 -5.92 7.35
C LEU A 210 26.80 -7.45 7.27
N LYS A 211 25.87 -8.15 7.95
CA LYS A 211 25.75 -9.62 7.88
C LYS A 211 25.47 -10.07 6.44
N LEU A 212 24.52 -9.42 5.77
CA LEU A 212 24.16 -9.71 4.39
C LEU A 212 25.37 -9.52 3.46
N GLN A 213 26.08 -8.38 3.55
CA GLN A 213 27.31 -8.14 2.77
C GLN A 213 28.38 -9.21 3.00
N LYS A 214 28.59 -9.65 4.25
CA LYS A 214 29.56 -10.72 4.57
C LYS A 214 29.15 -12.06 3.95
N ALA A 215 27.86 -12.39 3.98
CA ALA A 215 27.36 -13.64 3.45
C ALA A 215 27.24 -13.66 1.92
N ILE A 216 27.10 -12.49 1.29
CA ILE A 216 27.23 -12.32 -0.17
C ILE A 216 28.58 -12.78 -0.67
N LYS A 217 29.66 -12.38 0.02
CA LYS A 217 31.01 -12.83 -0.30
C LYS A 217 31.20 -14.35 -0.23
N LYS A 218 30.31 -15.07 0.46
CA LYS A 218 30.38 -16.52 0.65
C LYS A 218 29.38 -17.30 -0.21
N ASN A 219 28.45 -16.61 -0.91
CA ASN A 219 27.33 -17.22 -1.64
C ASN A 219 26.46 -18.18 -0.80
N LYS A 220 26.34 -17.95 0.52
CA LYS A 220 25.70 -18.90 1.46
C LYS A 220 24.25 -18.61 1.82
N LEU A 221 23.72 -17.41 1.52
CA LEU A 221 22.39 -17.02 1.97
C LEU A 221 21.30 -17.44 0.99
N THR A 222 20.36 -18.28 1.44
CA THR A 222 19.12 -18.58 0.72
C THR A 222 17.91 -18.44 1.65
N PRO A 223 16.74 -18.03 1.13
CA PRO A 223 15.52 -17.94 1.94
C PRO A 223 15.02 -19.30 2.45
N TYR A 224 15.46 -20.39 1.84
CA TYR A 224 15.08 -21.76 2.18
C TYR A 224 15.76 -22.26 3.46
N ILE A 225 16.92 -21.70 3.81
CA ILE A 225 17.71 -22.12 4.98
C ILE A 225 17.59 -21.07 6.11
N TYR A 226 17.55 -19.79 5.76
CA TYR A 226 17.63 -18.71 6.73
C TYR A 226 16.26 -18.16 7.09
N LYS A 227 15.77 -18.52 8.30
CA LYS A 227 14.46 -18.09 8.83
C LYS A 227 14.23 -16.57 8.81
N GLN A 228 15.30 -15.77 8.91
CA GLN A 228 15.19 -14.31 8.82
C GLN A 228 14.81 -13.83 7.42
N LEU A 229 15.09 -14.59 6.36
CA LEU A 229 14.78 -14.28 4.97
C LEU A 229 13.41 -14.84 4.53
N LEU A 230 12.66 -15.50 5.41
CA LEU A 230 11.31 -15.92 5.06
C LEU A 230 10.42 -14.69 4.83
N PRO A 231 9.61 -14.66 3.75
CA PRO A 231 8.82 -13.48 3.40
C PRO A 231 7.86 -13.01 4.49
N ASN A 232 7.55 -11.71 4.49
CA ASN A 232 6.43 -11.16 5.25
C ASN A 232 5.31 -10.71 4.30
N MET A 233 4.30 -11.56 4.10
CA MET A 233 3.20 -11.30 3.15
C MET A 233 2.18 -10.28 3.64
N LYS A 234 2.30 -9.81 4.89
CA LYS A 234 1.56 -8.67 5.43
C LYS A 234 2.22 -7.32 5.12
N ASN A 235 3.50 -7.30 4.75
CA ASN A 235 4.13 -6.10 4.23
C ASN A 235 3.76 -5.91 2.75
N LYS A 236 2.99 -4.86 2.44
CA LYS A 236 2.62 -4.47 1.06
C LYS A 236 3.56 -3.44 0.43
N ASN A 237 4.60 -3.03 1.15
CA ASN A 237 5.62 -2.10 0.64
C ASN A 237 6.82 -2.87 0.10
N ASP A 238 6.57 -3.79 -0.84
CA ASP A 238 7.51 -4.77 -1.38
C ASP A 238 7.84 -4.61 -2.88
N TYR A 239 7.31 -3.59 -3.54
CA TYR A 239 7.74 -3.18 -4.88
C TYR A 239 9.27 -2.90 -4.90
N PRO A 240 10.01 -3.33 -5.95
CA PRO A 240 9.54 -3.98 -7.17
C PRO A 240 9.66 -5.51 -7.14
N TRP A 241 9.52 -6.14 -5.98
CA TRP A 241 9.73 -7.58 -5.81
C TRP A 241 8.49 -8.31 -5.29
N SER A 242 7.31 -7.71 -5.42
CA SER A 242 6.05 -8.27 -4.95
C SER A 242 5.79 -9.65 -5.58
N THR A 243 5.99 -9.81 -6.89
CA THR A 243 5.82 -11.10 -7.58
C THR A 243 6.86 -12.13 -7.16
N ALA A 244 8.14 -11.75 -7.14
CA ALA A 244 9.23 -12.64 -6.73
C ALA A 244 9.07 -13.13 -5.28
N LYS A 245 8.72 -12.22 -4.38
CA LYS A 245 8.43 -12.52 -2.98
C LYS A 245 7.25 -13.47 -2.83
N ARG A 246 6.17 -13.30 -3.62
CA ARG A 246 5.03 -14.23 -3.65
C ARG A 246 5.47 -15.64 -4.05
N LYS A 247 6.24 -15.79 -5.12
CA LYS A 247 6.78 -17.10 -5.55
C LYS A 247 7.61 -17.78 -4.47
N ILE A 248 8.43 -17.01 -3.74
CA ILE A 248 9.21 -17.55 -2.61
C ILE A 248 8.28 -17.97 -1.48
N ALA A 249 7.29 -17.14 -1.14
CA ALA A 249 6.34 -17.42 -0.07
C ALA A 249 5.55 -18.71 -0.32
N GLU A 250 5.05 -18.90 -1.55
CA GLU A 250 4.38 -20.11 -2.03
C GLU A 250 5.30 -21.33 -1.85
N LYS A 251 6.53 -21.26 -2.39
CA LYS A 251 7.50 -22.36 -2.29
C LYS A 251 7.91 -22.71 -0.85
N THR A 252 7.96 -21.71 0.05
CA THR A 252 8.32 -21.94 1.46
C THR A 252 7.13 -22.25 2.35
N ASN A 253 5.91 -22.27 1.80
CA ASN A 253 4.66 -22.37 2.57
C ASN A 253 4.64 -21.35 3.71
N GLU A 254 4.93 -20.09 3.37
CA GLU A 254 5.14 -19.03 4.35
C GLU A 254 3.87 -18.70 5.15
N ILE A 255 3.97 -18.73 6.48
CA ILE A 255 2.87 -18.57 7.45
C ILE A 255 2.08 -17.29 7.22
N THR A 256 2.77 -16.18 6.93
CA THR A 256 2.11 -14.87 6.78
C THR A 256 1.20 -14.76 5.55
N GLN A 257 1.17 -15.76 4.67
CA GLN A 257 0.18 -15.87 3.58
C GLN A 257 -1.23 -16.08 4.12
N ILE A 258 -1.37 -16.89 5.17
CA ILE A 258 -2.66 -17.26 5.75
C ILE A 258 -3.36 -16.02 6.29
N TRP A 259 -4.66 -15.93 6.03
CA TRP A 259 -5.51 -14.87 6.53
C TRP A 259 -5.31 -14.69 8.04
N ASN A 260 -5.17 -13.43 8.45
CA ASN A 260 -5.06 -13.05 9.87
C ASN A 260 -3.84 -13.60 10.65
N LEU A 261 -2.88 -14.28 10.01
CA LEU A 261 -1.58 -14.63 10.61
C LEU A 261 -0.51 -13.60 10.24
N ASN A 262 -0.03 -12.84 11.21
CA ASN A 262 0.96 -11.78 11.04
C ASN A 262 2.38 -12.23 11.44
N LEU A 263 3.36 -11.33 11.37
CA LEU A 263 4.75 -11.65 11.70
C LEU A 263 4.96 -12.04 13.17
N ASP A 264 4.19 -11.47 14.08
CA ASP A 264 4.31 -11.76 15.50
C ASP A 264 3.71 -13.15 15.80
N ASP A 265 2.61 -13.53 15.12
CA ASP A 265 2.08 -14.91 15.16
C ASP A 265 3.10 -15.93 14.62
N LYS A 266 3.77 -15.61 13.50
CA LYS A 266 4.87 -16.42 12.96
C LYS A 266 6.00 -16.60 13.97
N LYS A 267 6.43 -15.53 14.64
CA LYS A 267 7.51 -15.61 15.65
C LYS A 267 7.07 -16.44 16.85
N PHE A 268 5.83 -16.31 17.26
CA PHE A 268 5.24 -17.09 18.33
C PHE A 268 5.27 -18.59 17.98
N LEU A 269 4.74 -18.98 16.80
CA LEU A 269 4.74 -20.36 16.32
C LEU A 269 6.15 -20.94 16.23
N LEU A 270 7.11 -20.16 15.72
CA LEU A 270 8.51 -20.58 15.67
C LEU A 270 9.12 -20.77 17.06
N LYS A 271 8.89 -19.83 17.99
CA LYS A 271 9.51 -19.86 19.32
C LYS A 271 8.92 -20.98 20.18
N LYS A 272 7.60 -21.18 20.13
CA LYS A 272 6.88 -22.12 21.00
C LYS A 272 6.85 -23.53 20.43
N TYR A 273 6.65 -23.68 19.12
CA TYR A 273 6.41 -24.98 18.48
C TYR A 273 7.46 -25.36 17.42
N GLY A 274 8.47 -24.52 17.18
CA GLY A 274 9.47 -24.78 16.14
C GLY A 274 8.96 -24.67 14.69
N VAL A 275 7.69 -24.26 14.49
CA VAL A 275 7.01 -24.24 13.19
C VAL A 275 7.47 -23.06 12.35
N THR A 276 7.83 -23.32 11.09
CA THR A 276 8.33 -22.31 10.13
C THR A 276 7.46 -22.12 8.90
N ASN A 277 6.54 -23.04 8.64
CA ASN A 277 5.66 -23.07 7.49
C ASN A 277 4.22 -23.37 7.92
N TRP A 278 3.23 -22.99 7.11
CA TRP A 278 1.83 -23.21 7.44
C TRP A 278 1.40 -24.68 7.31
N LEU A 279 2.11 -25.50 6.53
CA LEU A 279 1.83 -26.94 6.39
C LEU A 279 1.94 -27.70 7.72
N ASN A 280 2.78 -27.24 8.65
CA ASN A 280 3.01 -27.90 9.93
C ASN A 280 2.22 -27.30 11.10
N ILE A 281 1.32 -26.34 10.84
CA ILE A 281 0.48 -25.73 11.89
C ILE A 281 -0.67 -26.67 12.28
N GLN A 282 -0.71 -27.09 13.53
CA GLN A 282 -1.86 -27.80 14.08
C GLN A 282 -2.84 -26.81 14.74
N LYS A 283 -4.11 -27.19 14.85
CA LYS A 283 -5.18 -26.31 15.35
C LYS A 283 -4.88 -25.74 16.73
N HIS A 284 -4.41 -26.59 17.65
CA HIS A 284 -4.09 -26.19 19.03
C HIS A 284 -2.93 -25.17 19.11
N MET A 285 -2.09 -25.06 18.08
CA MET A 285 -0.98 -24.10 18.04
C MET A 285 -1.45 -22.66 17.80
N LEU A 286 -2.70 -22.49 17.35
CA LEU A 286 -3.33 -21.22 17.05
C LEU A 286 -4.07 -20.69 18.29
N GLU A 287 -3.42 -19.85 19.09
CA GLU A 287 -3.99 -19.27 20.33
C GLU A 287 -4.93 -18.08 20.05
N PHE A 288 -6.00 -18.33 19.29
CA PHE A 288 -7.07 -17.38 19.02
C PHE A 288 -8.39 -17.83 19.66
N LYS A 289 -9.35 -16.90 19.78
CA LYS A 289 -10.74 -17.26 20.10
C LYS A 289 -11.25 -18.32 19.11
N LYS A 290 -12.02 -19.29 19.59
CA LYS A 290 -12.49 -20.48 18.84
C LYS A 290 -12.92 -20.18 17.40
N ASN A 291 -13.86 -19.25 17.17
CA ASN A 291 -14.33 -18.92 15.82
C ASN A 291 -13.20 -18.46 14.88
N LYS A 292 -12.27 -17.63 15.38
CA LYS A 292 -11.12 -17.17 14.60
C LYS A 292 -10.10 -18.28 14.39
N GLN A 293 -9.87 -19.11 15.41
CA GLN A 293 -9.00 -20.29 15.32
C GLN A 293 -9.50 -21.26 14.25
N ASP A 294 -10.80 -21.57 14.26
CA ASP A 294 -11.46 -22.45 13.30
C ASP A 294 -11.34 -21.91 11.87
N GLN A 295 -11.61 -20.63 11.66
CA GLN A 295 -11.47 -20.01 10.33
C GLN A 295 -10.05 -20.06 9.79
N ILE A 296 -9.05 -19.76 10.61
CA ILE A 296 -7.64 -19.83 10.19
C ILE A 296 -7.26 -21.28 9.90
N TYR A 297 -7.66 -22.21 10.76
CA TYR A 297 -7.33 -23.62 10.60
C TYR A 297 -8.00 -24.24 9.38
N ASN A 298 -9.27 -23.92 9.09
CA ASN A 298 -9.97 -24.44 7.92
C ASN A 298 -9.37 -23.92 6.61
N ILE A 299 -8.85 -22.69 6.57
CA ILE A 299 -8.04 -22.20 5.43
C ILE A 299 -6.79 -23.07 5.27
N ILE A 300 -6.11 -23.39 6.35
CA ILE A 300 -4.92 -24.26 6.31
C ILE A 300 -5.29 -25.67 5.84
N ASP A 301 -6.36 -26.23 6.39
CA ASP A 301 -6.80 -27.60 6.19
C ASP A 301 -7.25 -27.86 4.74
N ILE A 302 -8.09 -26.99 4.18
CA ILE A 302 -8.51 -27.11 2.76
C ILE A 302 -7.33 -27.01 1.80
N ASN A 303 -6.28 -26.25 2.17
CA ASN A 303 -5.07 -26.11 1.36
C ASN A 303 -4.09 -27.28 1.54
N ARG A 304 -4.30 -28.18 2.51
CA ARG A 304 -3.63 -29.48 2.60
C ARG A 304 -4.40 -30.58 1.86
N SER A 305 -5.70 -30.42 1.68
CA SER A 305 -6.57 -31.44 1.08
C SER A 305 -6.24 -31.68 -0.40
N ILE A 306 -6.17 -32.97 -0.76
CA ILE A 306 -5.97 -33.43 -2.14
C ILE A 306 -7.31 -33.65 -2.85
N ASN A 307 -8.36 -34.01 -2.11
CA ASN A 307 -9.63 -34.45 -2.69
C ASN A 307 -10.69 -33.35 -2.68
N SER A 308 -10.61 -32.40 -1.75
CA SER A 308 -11.61 -31.33 -1.60
C SER A 308 -11.21 -30.07 -2.36
N LYS A 309 -12.10 -29.60 -3.25
CA LYS A 309 -11.92 -28.29 -3.94
C LYS A 309 -12.31 -27.11 -3.05
N PHE A 310 -13.31 -27.29 -2.19
CA PHE A 310 -13.84 -26.29 -1.28
C PHE A 310 -14.52 -26.93 -0.06
N ILE A 311 -14.80 -26.12 0.96
CA ILE A 311 -15.58 -26.46 2.16
C ILE A 311 -16.56 -25.33 2.44
N ILE A 312 -17.78 -25.68 2.87
CA ILE A 312 -18.78 -24.74 3.41
C ILE A 312 -19.31 -25.32 4.71
N ASN A 313 -18.90 -24.75 5.85
CA ASN A 313 -19.31 -25.30 7.15
C ASN A 313 -20.67 -24.77 7.62
N ASN A 314 -21.07 -23.57 7.15
CA ASN A 314 -22.26 -22.87 7.66
C ASN A 314 -23.17 -22.39 6.53
N LYS A 315 -23.65 -23.32 5.68
CA LYS A 315 -24.51 -23.00 4.51
C LYS A 315 -25.75 -22.17 4.87
N LYS A 316 -26.35 -22.42 6.04
CA LYS A 316 -27.50 -21.67 6.57
C LYS A 316 -27.24 -20.17 6.81
N ASN A 317 -25.98 -19.75 6.91
CA ASN A 317 -25.61 -18.35 7.12
C ASN A 317 -25.46 -17.57 5.80
N ILE A 318 -25.57 -18.25 4.64
CA ILE A 318 -25.52 -17.60 3.33
C ILE A 318 -26.80 -16.79 3.17
N ASP A 319 -26.64 -15.52 2.79
CA ASP A 319 -27.75 -14.62 2.51
C ASP A 319 -28.78 -15.23 1.54
N SER A 320 -30.06 -15.10 1.86
CA SER A 320 -31.15 -15.65 1.04
C SER A 320 -31.17 -15.04 -0.37
N HIS A 321 -30.71 -13.80 -0.55
CA HIS A 321 -30.55 -13.20 -1.88
C HIS A 321 -29.49 -13.89 -2.74
N ILE A 322 -28.51 -14.57 -2.13
CA ILE A 322 -27.52 -15.36 -2.86
C ILE A 322 -28.11 -16.72 -3.20
N VAL A 323 -28.73 -17.39 -2.22
CA VAL A 323 -29.29 -18.74 -2.38
C VAL A 323 -30.41 -18.75 -3.41
N HIS A 324 -31.35 -17.82 -3.30
CA HIS A 324 -32.47 -17.70 -4.22
C HIS A 324 -32.11 -16.78 -5.38
N LYS A 325 -32.44 -17.22 -6.59
CA LYS A 325 -32.27 -16.40 -7.79
C LYS A 325 -33.36 -15.34 -7.82
N ASN A 326 -32.97 -14.07 -7.72
CA ASN A 326 -33.90 -12.95 -7.67
C ASN A 326 -34.33 -12.59 -9.10
N TYR A 327 -35.50 -11.98 -9.28
CA TYR A 327 -35.95 -11.54 -10.59
C TYR A 327 -34.95 -10.56 -11.24
N LEU A 328 -34.43 -9.62 -10.45
CA LEU A 328 -33.37 -8.70 -10.83
C LEU A 328 -32.21 -8.76 -9.87
N GLU A 329 -31.01 -8.61 -10.40
CA GLU A 329 -29.76 -8.60 -9.65
C GLU A 329 -28.78 -7.60 -10.25
N ILE A 330 -27.98 -6.99 -9.39
CA ILE A 330 -26.91 -6.08 -9.82
C ILE A 330 -25.61 -6.55 -9.17
N TYR A 331 -24.54 -6.54 -9.94
CA TYR A 331 -23.17 -6.79 -9.46
C TYR A 331 -22.38 -5.51 -9.67
N LEU A 332 -21.64 -5.05 -8.66
CA LEU A 332 -21.07 -3.71 -8.63
C LEU A 332 -19.58 -3.72 -8.22
N ASP A 333 -18.79 -2.94 -8.94
CA ASP A 333 -17.42 -2.59 -8.57
C ASP A 333 -17.14 -1.11 -8.87
N LEU A 334 -16.26 -0.49 -8.08
CA LEU A 334 -15.92 0.94 -8.17
C LEU A 334 -14.42 1.15 -8.35
N GLU A 335 -14.03 2.00 -9.30
CA GLU A 335 -12.65 2.49 -9.38
C GLU A 335 -12.53 3.91 -8.81
N THR A 336 -11.45 4.13 -8.04
CA THR A 336 -11.28 5.38 -7.29
C THR A 336 -9.86 5.95 -7.37
N LEU A 337 -9.77 7.28 -7.42
CA LEU A 337 -8.55 8.05 -7.27
C LEU A 337 -8.26 8.31 -5.79
N SER A 338 -7.03 7.99 -5.37
CA SER A 338 -6.57 8.26 -4.01
C SER A 338 -6.18 9.72 -3.77
N ASN A 339 -6.08 10.12 -2.51
CA ASN A 339 -5.64 11.46 -2.10
C ASN A 339 -4.25 11.90 -2.59
N VAL A 340 -3.46 11.02 -3.21
CA VAL A 340 -2.13 11.37 -3.73
C VAL A 340 -2.25 12.32 -4.93
N PHE A 341 -3.35 12.23 -5.68
CA PHE A 341 -3.60 13.08 -6.85
C PHE A 341 -4.11 14.49 -6.49
N PHE A 342 -4.56 14.69 -5.25
CA PHE A 342 -5.26 15.90 -4.83
C PHE A 342 -4.44 16.75 -3.86
N LYS A 343 -4.51 18.09 -4.02
CA LYS A 343 -3.79 19.06 -3.17
C LYS A 343 -4.47 19.30 -1.80
N LYS A 344 -5.81 19.15 -1.69
CA LYS A 344 -6.59 19.29 -0.44
C LYS A 344 -7.88 18.44 -0.45
N ASN A 345 -8.31 18.03 0.74
CA ASN A 345 -9.64 17.55 1.19
C ASN A 345 -10.38 16.41 0.48
N LEU A 346 -9.95 15.92 -0.68
CA LEU A 346 -10.49 14.67 -1.25
C LEU A 346 -9.66 13.49 -0.72
N ASP A 347 -10.22 12.74 0.22
CA ASP A 347 -9.59 11.51 0.71
C ASP A 347 -9.62 10.41 -0.37
N GLN A 348 -10.67 10.40 -1.20
CA GLN A 348 -10.92 9.46 -2.31
C GLN A 348 -11.92 10.10 -3.29
N PHE A 349 -11.84 9.77 -4.57
CA PHE A 349 -12.76 10.24 -5.63
C PHE A 349 -13.13 9.07 -6.55
N THR A 350 -14.41 8.80 -6.76
CA THR A 350 -14.87 7.73 -7.65
C THR A 350 -14.92 8.23 -9.08
N PHE A 351 -14.24 7.54 -10.00
CA PHE A 351 -14.20 7.95 -11.40
C PHE A 351 -14.92 7.00 -12.35
N LEU A 352 -15.11 5.74 -11.94
CA LEU A 352 -15.82 4.72 -12.70
C LEU A 352 -16.67 3.88 -11.75
N ILE A 353 -17.95 3.75 -12.09
CA ILE A 353 -18.88 2.77 -11.52
C ILE A 353 -19.15 1.75 -12.62
N GLY A 354 -18.89 0.47 -12.38
CA GLY A 354 -19.31 -0.58 -13.31
C GLY A 354 -20.30 -1.52 -12.67
N ALA A 355 -21.34 -1.86 -13.43
CA ALA A 355 -22.43 -2.68 -12.94
C ALA A 355 -22.93 -3.66 -14.01
N ILE A 356 -23.07 -4.94 -13.64
CA ILE A 356 -23.81 -5.91 -14.45
C ILE A 356 -25.24 -5.96 -13.92
N PHE A 357 -26.19 -5.56 -14.75
CA PHE A 357 -27.62 -5.68 -14.51
C PHE A 357 -28.12 -7.00 -15.10
N ILE A 358 -28.77 -7.81 -14.29
CA ILE A 358 -29.37 -9.08 -14.69
C ILE A 358 -30.88 -8.99 -14.52
N ASN A 359 -31.62 -9.34 -15.57
CA ASN A 359 -33.02 -9.69 -15.48
C ASN A 359 -33.17 -11.19 -15.79
N ASN A 360 -33.48 -11.96 -14.75
CA ASN A 360 -33.52 -13.41 -14.82
C ASN A 360 -34.78 -13.95 -15.52
N TYR A 361 -35.83 -13.14 -15.65
CA TYR A 361 -37.05 -13.51 -16.37
C TYR A 361 -36.89 -13.35 -17.88
N THR A 362 -36.37 -12.21 -18.32
CA THR A 362 -36.05 -11.99 -19.75
C THR A 362 -34.73 -12.65 -20.16
N LYS A 363 -33.99 -13.24 -19.22
CA LYS A 363 -32.65 -13.82 -19.41
C LYS A 363 -31.66 -12.81 -20.01
N THR A 364 -31.81 -11.53 -19.68
CA THR A 364 -30.92 -10.49 -20.17
C THR A 364 -29.84 -10.17 -19.15
N THR A 365 -28.62 -9.95 -19.66
CA THR A 365 -27.47 -9.50 -18.88
C THR A 365 -26.86 -8.32 -19.60
N LYS A 366 -26.74 -7.18 -18.93
CA LYS A 366 -26.17 -5.96 -19.50
C LYS A 366 -25.14 -5.37 -18.55
N TYR A 367 -23.90 -5.25 -19.02
CA TYR A 367 -22.92 -4.41 -18.36
C TYR A 367 -23.19 -2.95 -18.72
N LYS A 368 -23.25 -2.10 -17.70
CA LYS A 368 -23.28 -0.65 -17.81
C LYS A 368 -22.13 -0.08 -17.00
N TYR A 369 -21.56 1.01 -17.47
CA TYR A 369 -20.56 1.75 -16.73
C TYR A 369 -20.86 3.24 -16.75
N TYR A 370 -20.45 3.93 -15.69
CA TYR A 370 -20.66 5.37 -15.50
C TYR A 370 -19.30 5.99 -15.21
N LEU A 371 -18.80 6.74 -16.18
CA LEU A 371 -17.47 7.32 -16.16
C LEU A 371 -17.57 8.84 -16.05
N VAL A 372 -16.75 9.43 -15.19
CA VAL A 372 -16.64 10.89 -15.09
C VAL A 372 -15.88 11.46 -16.29
N GLU A 373 -16.36 12.58 -16.83
CA GLU A 373 -15.70 13.28 -17.94
C GLU A 373 -14.53 14.15 -17.46
N SER A 374 -14.62 14.63 -16.23
CA SER A 374 -13.58 15.42 -15.58
C SER A 374 -13.52 15.11 -14.09
N ILE A 375 -12.33 15.29 -13.50
CA ILE A 375 -12.11 15.02 -12.08
C ILE A 375 -12.64 16.20 -11.25
N CYS A 376 -13.95 16.24 -11.05
CA CYS A 376 -14.63 17.23 -10.23
C CYS A 376 -15.85 16.66 -9.51
N GLU A 377 -16.26 17.33 -8.43
CA GLU A 377 -17.38 16.89 -7.58
C GLU A 377 -18.72 16.81 -8.33
N LYS A 378 -18.95 17.70 -9.30
CA LYS A 378 -20.15 17.67 -10.15
C LYS A 378 -20.24 16.36 -10.93
N GLU A 379 -19.12 15.92 -11.51
CA GLU A 379 -19.08 14.69 -12.30
C GLU A 379 -19.18 13.44 -11.44
N GLU A 380 -18.55 13.40 -10.26
CA GLU A 380 -18.76 12.32 -9.30
C GLU A 380 -20.23 12.20 -8.91
N LYS A 381 -20.90 13.33 -8.62
CA LYS A 381 -22.35 13.34 -8.35
C LYS A 381 -23.15 12.82 -9.55
N ARG A 382 -22.80 13.23 -10.78
CA ARG A 382 -23.50 12.82 -12.01
C ARG A 382 -23.50 11.30 -12.19
N ILE A 383 -22.34 10.65 -12.13
CA ILE A 383 -22.25 9.20 -12.35
C ILE A 383 -23.02 8.39 -11.30
N PHE A 384 -23.02 8.83 -10.03
CA PHE A 384 -23.84 8.19 -8.99
C PHE A 384 -25.33 8.41 -9.22
N HIS A 385 -25.73 9.60 -9.67
CA HIS A 385 -27.13 9.88 -9.98
C HIS A 385 -27.62 9.05 -11.17
N GLU A 386 -26.84 8.93 -12.24
CA GLU A 386 -27.15 8.07 -13.38
C GLU A 386 -27.28 6.59 -12.98
N PHE A 387 -26.33 6.09 -12.19
CA PHE A 387 -26.40 4.72 -11.66
C PHE A 387 -27.67 4.48 -10.85
N ILE A 388 -28.02 5.40 -9.94
CA ILE A 388 -29.23 5.28 -9.12
C ILE A 388 -30.50 5.37 -9.98
N THR A 389 -30.52 6.25 -10.98
CA THR A 389 -31.64 6.34 -11.92
C THR A 389 -31.84 5.02 -12.64
N ASP A 390 -30.77 4.40 -13.12
CA ASP A 390 -30.84 3.08 -13.75
C ASP A 390 -31.28 1.98 -12.78
N VAL A 391 -30.80 2.00 -11.53
CA VAL A 391 -31.28 1.10 -10.46
C VAL A 391 -32.78 1.29 -10.22
N ASN A 392 -33.28 2.53 -10.21
CA ASN A 392 -34.70 2.85 -10.00
C ASN A 392 -35.58 2.41 -11.17
N VAL A 393 -35.12 2.60 -12.40
CA VAL A 393 -35.82 2.11 -13.60
C VAL A 393 -35.92 0.59 -13.54
N TYR A 394 -34.83 -0.08 -13.16
CA TYR A 394 -34.81 -1.52 -13.00
C TYR A 394 -35.73 -1.97 -11.84
N SER A 395 -35.71 -1.29 -10.68
CA SER A 395 -36.46 -1.72 -9.49
C SER A 395 -37.98 -1.61 -9.63
N LYS A 396 -38.47 -0.69 -10.46
CA LYS A 396 -39.89 -0.61 -10.86
C LYS A 396 -40.39 -1.92 -11.48
N LEU A 397 -39.51 -2.74 -12.06
CA LEU A 397 -39.87 -4.04 -12.65
C LEU A 397 -39.97 -5.17 -11.60
N SER A 398 -39.53 -4.98 -10.35
CA SER A 398 -39.43 -6.06 -9.35
C SER A 398 -40.25 -5.87 -8.07
N ASN A 399 -41.09 -4.83 -7.98
CA ASN A 399 -41.93 -4.51 -6.81
C ASN A 399 -41.21 -4.63 -5.44
N GLY A 400 -39.91 -4.30 -5.40
CA GLY A 400 -39.02 -4.55 -4.26
C GLY A 400 -37.58 -4.07 -4.50
N LYS A 401 -36.76 -4.09 -3.43
CA LYS A 401 -35.35 -3.66 -3.49
C LYS A 401 -34.48 -4.72 -4.20
N ILE A 402 -33.74 -4.29 -5.22
CA ILE A 402 -32.82 -5.16 -5.98
C ILE A 402 -31.56 -5.42 -5.15
N PRO A 403 -31.12 -6.68 -4.96
CA PRO A 403 -29.84 -6.98 -4.34
C PRO A 403 -28.68 -6.52 -5.23
N ILE A 404 -27.74 -5.79 -4.63
CA ILE A 404 -26.51 -5.29 -5.26
C ILE A 404 -25.33 -6.01 -4.62
N PHE A 405 -24.80 -7.00 -5.32
CA PHE A 405 -23.65 -7.79 -4.88
C PHE A 405 -22.34 -7.05 -5.13
N HIS A 406 -21.50 -7.00 -4.11
CA HIS A 406 -20.18 -6.37 -4.19
C HIS A 406 -19.17 -7.12 -3.28
N TRP A 407 -17.90 -6.71 -3.28
CA TRP A 407 -16.85 -7.38 -2.50
C TRP A 407 -16.14 -6.47 -1.49
N GLY A 408 -16.51 -6.61 -0.23
CA GLY A 408 -15.91 -5.86 0.86
C GLY A 408 -16.54 -4.48 1.05
N HIS A 409 -15.97 -3.71 1.97
CA HIS A 409 -16.63 -2.48 2.46
C HIS A 409 -16.55 -1.24 1.56
N ILE A 410 -15.77 -1.26 0.46
CA ILE A 410 -15.42 -0.03 -0.26
C ILE A 410 -16.64 0.58 -0.94
N GLU A 411 -17.46 -0.22 -1.63
CA GLU A 411 -18.61 0.24 -2.39
C GLU A 411 -19.66 0.85 -1.45
N GLN A 412 -20.05 0.10 -0.42
CA GLN A 412 -21.02 0.54 0.59
C GLN A 412 -20.54 1.79 1.34
N SER A 413 -19.27 1.83 1.78
CA SER A 413 -18.75 2.98 2.51
C SER A 413 -18.59 4.23 1.65
N THR A 414 -18.29 4.06 0.36
CA THR A 414 -18.23 5.14 -0.63
C THR A 414 -19.62 5.70 -0.88
N PHE A 415 -20.60 4.83 -1.15
CA PHE A 415 -21.98 5.24 -1.37
C PHE A 415 -22.55 5.99 -0.16
N SER A 416 -22.33 5.50 1.08
CA SER A 416 -22.77 6.19 2.30
C SER A 416 -22.23 7.62 2.41
N LYS A 417 -20.96 7.85 2.01
CA LYS A 417 -20.37 9.21 2.00
C LYS A 417 -20.99 10.09 0.93
N ILE A 418 -21.17 9.55 -0.28
CA ILE A 418 -21.78 10.25 -1.42
C ILE A 418 -23.23 10.62 -1.11
N LYS A 419 -23.98 9.71 -0.48
CA LYS A 419 -25.35 9.94 -0.03
C LYS A 419 -25.46 11.16 0.87
N ILE A 420 -24.61 11.24 1.89
CA ILE A 420 -24.55 12.37 2.83
C ILE A 420 -24.08 13.64 2.12
N LYS A 421 -22.99 13.55 1.35
CA LYS A 421 -22.36 14.68 0.66
C LYS A 421 -23.31 15.37 -0.34
N HIS A 422 -24.16 14.60 -1.01
CA HIS A 422 -25.02 15.09 -2.09
C HIS A 422 -26.51 15.06 -1.77
N ASN A 423 -26.88 14.80 -0.51
CA ASN A 423 -28.27 14.69 -0.04
C ASN A 423 -29.14 13.78 -0.94
N ILE A 424 -28.64 12.59 -1.23
CA ILE A 424 -29.35 11.62 -2.08
C ILE A 424 -30.35 10.84 -1.22
N ASP A 425 -31.65 10.97 -1.49
CA ASP A 425 -32.68 10.20 -0.80
C ASP A 425 -32.95 8.84 -1.48
N HIS A 426 -31.95 7.95 -1.42
CA HIS A 426 -32.08 6.59 -1.94
C HIS A 426 -31.34 5.58 -1.05
N CYS A 427 -31.87 4.37 -0.98
CA CYS A 427 -31.32 3.27 -0.17
C CYS A 427 -31.08 2.05 -1.06
N LEU A 428 -29.81 1.76 -1.33
CA LEU A 428 -29.37 0.58 -2.06
C LEU A 428 -29.28 -0.63 -1.15
N ASN A 429 -29.69 -1.81 -1.63
CA ASN A 429 -29.60 -3.08 -0.91
C ASN A 429 -28.26 -3.77 -1.21
N PHE A 430 -27.20 -3.38 -0.50
CA PHE A 430 -25.86 -3.93 -0.67
C PHE A 430 -25.71 -5.31 0.00
N ILE A 431 -25.23 -6.29 -0.77
CA ILE A 431 -24.88 -7.64 -0.30
C ILE A 431 -23.36 -7.84 -0.44
N ASP A 432 -22.64 -7.76 0.69
CA ASP A 432 -21.19 -7.92 0.73
C ASP A 432 -20.79 -9.40 0.70
N LEU A 433 -20.40 -9.90 -0.47
CA LEU A 433 -19.94 -11.28 -0.66
C LEU A 433 -18.73 -11.64 0.20
N ASN A 434 -17.86 -10.67 0.52
CA ASN A 434 -16.71 -10.92 1.38
C ASN A 434 -17.11 -11.28 2.81
N ILE A 435 -18.15 -10.61 3.32
CA ILE A 435 -18.70 -10.90 4.64
C ILE A 435 -19.40 -12.26 4.60
N GLN A 436 -20.13 -12.58 3.53
CA GLN A 436 -20.82 -13.86 3.38
C GLN A 436 -19.85 -15.04 3.39
N PHE A 437 -18.73 -14.96 2.67
CA PHE A 437 -17.67 -15.98 2.73
C PHE A 437 -17.17 -16.25 4.15
N LYS A 438 -17.00 -15.20 4.96
CA LYS A 438 -16.53 -15.31 6.34
C LYS A 438 -17.62 -15.81 7.30
N LYS A 439 -18.87 -15.39 7.14
CA LYS A 439 -19.98 -15.80 8.02
C LYS A 439 -20.42 -17.24 7.76
N SER A 440 -20.35 -17.67 6.51
CA SER A 440 -20.76 -19.00 6.07
C SER A 440 -19.61 -20.00 6.05
N ASP A 441 -18.41 -19.57 6.47
CA ASP A 441 -17.20 -20.38 6.53
C ASP A 441 -16.95 -21.12 5.21
N ILE A 442 -16.88 -20.33 4.13
CA ILE A 442 -16.59 -20.80 2.78
C ILE A 442 -15.08 -20.72 2.56
N PHE A 443 -14.46 -21.88 2.32
CA PHE A 443 -13.03 -22.00 2.08
C PHE A 443 -12.77 -22.69 0.74
N ILE A 444 -11.87 -22.15 -0.07
CA ILE A 444 -11.51 -22.69 -1.39
C ILE A 444 -10.05 -23.11 -1.38
N ARG A 445 -9.75 -24.30 -1.91
CA ARG A 445 -8.38 -24.76 -2.07
C ARG A 445 -7.61 -23.85 -3.04
N GLY A 446 -6.44 -23.38 -2.62
CA GLY A 446 -5.63 -22.39 -3.31
C GLY A 446 -5.87 -20.94 -2.84
N ALA A 447 -6.92 -20.69 -2.03
CA ALA A 447 -7.15 -19.38 -1.44
C ALA A 447 -6.60 -19.33 0.00
N PHE A 448 -5.62 -18.45 0.24
CA PHE A 448 -5.04 -18.24 1.57
C PHE A 448 -5.65 -17.02 2.28
N ASN A 449 -6.49 -16.24 1.60
CA ASN A 449 -7.18 -15.08 2.15
C ASN A 449 -8.47 -14.77 1.37
N TYR A 450 -9.26 -13.85 1.92
CA TYR A 450 -10.55 -13.43 1.37
C TYR A 450 -10.45 -12.19 0.45
N SER A 451 -9.36 -11.96 -0.28
CA SER A 451 -9.42 -10.94 -1.34
C SER A 451 -10.15 -11.50 -2.57
N LEU A 452 -10.85 -10.65 -3.33
CA LEU A 452 -11.58 -11.07 -4.54
C LEU A 452 -10.65 -11.83 -5.49
N LYS A 453 -9.47 -11.25 -5.78
CA LYS A 453 -8.45 -11.90 -6.61
C LYS A 453 -7.95 -13.25 -6.05
N SER A 454 -7.85 -13.42 -4.73
CA SER A 454 -7.44 -14.70 -4.14
C SER A 454 -8.53 -15.76 -4.28
N ILE A 455 -9.79 -15.38 -4.03
CA ILE A 455 -10.93 -16.30 -4.11
C ILE A 455 -11.25 -16.64 -5.56
N GLY A 456 -11.38 -15.64 -6.44
CA GLY A 456 -11.67 -15.84 -7.86
C GLY A 456 -10.60 -16.68 -8.56
N LYS A 457 -9.30 -16.44 -8.31
CA LYS A 457 -8.23 -17.28 -8.88
C LYS A 457 -8.30 -18.72 -8.38
N ALA A 458 -8.58 -18.91 -7.08
CA ALA A 458 -8.73 -20.25 -6.54
C ALA A 458 -9.93 -20.98 -7.16
N LEU A 459 -11.09 -20.33 -7.27
CA LEU A 459 -12.26 -20.88 -7.93
C LEU A 459 -11.99 -21.25 -9.39
N PHE A 460 -11.35 -20.36 -10.16
CA PHE A 460 -10.97 -20.62 -11.55
C PHE A 460 -10.02 -21.80 -11.67
N ASN A 461 -8.96 -21.86 -10.84
CA ASN A 461 -7.99 -22.95 -10.84
C ASN A 461 -8.62 -24.31 -10.44
N GLN A 462 -9.69 -24.30 -9.64
CA GLN A 462 -10.47 -25.51 -9.32
C GLN A 462 -11.58 -25.81 -10.34
N GLN A 463 -11.67 -25.03 -11.42
CA GLN A 463 -12.69 -25.11 -12.49
C GLN A 463 -14.12 -24.93 -11.97
N LEU A 464 -14.30 -24.11 -10.93
CA LEU A 464 -15.60 -23.81 -10.32
C LEU A 464 -16.28 -22.58 -10.97
N ILE A 465 -15.47 -21.70 -11.57
CA ILE A 465 -15.91 -20.57 -12.38
C ILE A 465 -15.10 -20.51 -13.68
N HIS A 466 -15.58 -19.74 -14.66
CA HIS A 466 -14.94 -19.62 -15.97
C HIS A 466 -14.15 -18.33 -16.14
N THR A 467 -14.54 -17.25 -15.44
CA THR A 467 -13.88 -15.95 -15.56
C THR A 467 -12.50 -15.97 -14.88
N LYS A 468 -11.49 -15.45 -15.59
CA LYS A 468 -10.13 -15.21 -15.09
C LYS A 468 -9.71 -13.78 -15.42
N TRP A 469 -8.81 -13.22 -14.62
CA TRP A 469 -8.03 -12.06 -15.03
C TRP A 469 -6.94 -12.52 -16.00
N GLU A 470 -6.84 -11.88 -17.16
CA GLU A 470 -5.68 -12.06 -18.03
C GLU A 470 -4.43 -11.43 -17.38
N GLU A 471 -3.24 -11.97 -17.68
CA GLU A 471 -2.01 -11.55 -17.01
C GLU A 471 -1.60 -10.10 -17.32
N ASP A 472 -2.07 -9.56 -18.44
CA ASP A 472 -1.75 -8.21 -18.92
C ASP A 472 -2.74 -7.12 -18.46
N ILE A 473 -3.87 -7.50 -17.86
CA ILE A 473 -4.84 -6.52 -17.37
C ILE A 473 -4.32 -5.97 -16.03
N GLY A 474 -4.06 -4.66 -16.00
CA GLY A 474 -3.34 -3.95 -14.95
C GLY A 474 -3.85 -4.16 -13.52
N ASN A 475 -3.07 -3.70 -12.53
CA ASN A 475 -3.54 -3.65 -11.14
C ASN A 475 -4.29 -2.32 -10.90
N GLY A 476 -5.25 -2.30 -9.96
CA GLY A 476 -6.04 -1.09 -9.69
C GLY A 476 -5.23 0.16 -9.32
N LEU A 477 -3.99 0.03 -8.81
CA LEU A 477 -3.14 1.21 -8.58
C LEU A 477 -2.62 1.83 -9.87
N ASP A 478 -2.28 0.99 -10.86
CA ASP A 478 -1.82 1.45 -12.16
C ASP A 478 -3.01 1.98 -12.98
N ALA A 479 -4.18 1.32 -12.97
CA ALA A 479 -5.41 1.82 -13.59
C ALA A 479 -5.80 3.22 -13.07
N MET A 480 -5.65 3.45 -11.77
CA MET A 480 -5.87 4.75 -11.13
C MET A 480 -4.92 5.85 -11.68
N VAL A 481 -3.64 5.53 -11.92
CA VAL A 481 -2.66 6.49 -12.44
C VAL A 481 -2.90 6.73 -13.92
N GLU A 482 -3.15 5.66 -14.65
CA GLU A 482 -3.45 5.70 -16.07
C GLU A 482 -4.64 6.62 -16.33
N TYR A 483 -5.76 6.41 -15.63
CA TYR A 483 -6.92 7.29 -15.69
C TYR A 483 -6.54 8.75 -15.41
N TYR A 484 -5.79 9.01 -14.33
CA TYR A 484 -5.38 10.36 -13.98
C TYR A 484 -4.51 11.04 -15.05
N MET A 485 -3.72 10.26 -15.79
CA MET A 485 -2.84 10.74 -16.85
C MET A 485 -3.56 10.94 -18.20
N LEU A 486 -4.75 10.34 -18.40
CA LEU A 486 -5.53 10.51 -19.65
C LEU A 486 -5.87 11.97 -19.94
N LYS A 487 -5.92 12.83 -18.91
CA LYS A 487 -6.15 14.28 -19.08
C LYS A 487 -5.03 14.98 -19.85
N ASP A 488 -3.82 14.42 -19.85
CA ASP A 488 -2.62 15.00 -20.47
C ASP A 488 -2.38 14.42 -21.89
N ILE A 489 -3.18 13.43 -22.32
CA ILE A 489 -3.09 12.81 -23.65
C ILE A 489 -3.92 13.61 -24.66
N LYS A 490 -3.26 14.09 -25.73
CA LYS A 490 -3.92 14.85 -26.81
C LYS A 490 -4.58 13.97 -27.86
N ASP A 491 -4.02 12.79 -28.12
CA ASP A 491 -4.56 11.86 -29.13
C ASP A 491 -5.78 11.13 -28.58
N ASN A 492 -6.95 11.38 -29.20
CA ASN A 492 -8.22 10.82 -28.76
C ASN A 492 -8.27 9.30 -28.93
N ASN A 493 -7.64 8.73 -29.96
CA ASN A 493 -7.65 7.29 -30.18
C ASN A 493 -6.89 6.54 -29.08
N THR A 494 -5.66 6.96 -28.78
CA THR A 494 -4.87 6.41 -27.67
C THR A 494 -5.59 6.57 -26.33
N LYS A 495 -6.21 7.74 -26.09
CA LYS A 495 -6.98 8.01 -24.88
C LYS A 495 -8.16 7.05 -24.74
N ASN A 496 -8.94 6.85 -25.80
CA ASN A 496 -10.09 5.95 -25.81
C ASN A 496 -9.67 4.49 -25.61
N ASN A 497 -8.60 4.04 -26.27
CA ASN A 497 -8.09 2.67 -26.11
C ASN A 497 -7.65 2.37 -24.66
N ARG A 498 -6.94 3.30 -24.02
CA ARG A 498 -6.53 3.13 -22.62
C ARG A 498 -7.71 3.19 -21.66
N LEU A 499 -8.68 4.06 -21.93
CA LEU A 499 -9.90 4.13 -21.13
C LEU A 499 -10.69 2.81 -21.21
N GLN A 500 -10.77 2.23 -22.42
CA GLN A 500 -11.41 0.95 -22.66
C GLN A 500 -10.76 -0.18 -21.84
N GLN A 501 -9.43 -0.23 -21.74
CA GLN A 501 -8.73 -1.21 -20.90
C GLN A 501 -9.09 -1.10 -19.40
N ILE A 502 -9.31 0.13 -18.91
CA ILE A 502 -9.75 0.35 -17.52
C ILE A 502 -11.18 -0.13 -17.31
N ILE A 503 -12.07 0.13 -18.28
CA ILE A 503 -13.46 -0.35 -18.26
C ILE A 503 -13.49 -1.88 -18.32
N GLU A 504 -12.67 -2.50 -19.17
CA GLU A 504 -12.56 -3.95 -19.27
C GLU A 504 -12.03 -4.60 -17.98
N TYR A 505 -11.02 -3.99 -17.34
CA TYR A 505 -10.54 -4.43 -16.03
C TYR A 505 -11.67 -4.46 -14.99
N ASN A 506 -12.41 -3.37 -14.89
CA ASN A 506 -13.54 -3.26 -13.96
C ASN A 506 -14.67 -4.25 -14.34
N TYR A 507 -14.98 -4.42 -15.62
CA TYR A 507 -15.94 -5.43 -16.10
C TYR A 507 -15.56 -6.85 -15.63
N ILE A 508 -14.29 -7.23 -15.73
CA ILE A 508 -13.81 -8.53 -15.25
C ILE A 508 -14.01 -8.66 -13.73
N ASP A 509 -13.68 -7.63 -12.94
CA ASP A 509 -13.91 -7.63 -11.50
C ASP A 509 -15.41 -7.85 -11.17
N VAL A 510 -16.32 -7.15 -11.86
CA VAL A 510 -17.78 -7.33 -11.70
C VAL A 510 -18.25 -8.72 -12.15
N LYS A 511 -17.74 -9.21 -13.28
CA LYS A 511 -18.09 -10.53 -13.82
C LYS A 511 -17.70 -11.67 -12.89
N VAL A 512 -16.56 -11.56 -12.22
CA VAL A 512 -16.14 -12.55 -11.20
C VAL A 512 -17.13 -12.59 -10.03
N LEU A 513 -17.70 -11.45 -9.60
CA LEU A 513 -18.73 -11.44 -8.55
C LEU A 513 -19.96 -12.24 -8.96
N LYS A 514 -20.41 -12.06 -10.21
CA LYS A 514 -21.51 -12.83 -10.79
C LYS A 514 -21.21 -14.32 -10.81
N ASP A 515 -20.05 -14.70 -11.34
CA ASP A 515 -19.64 -16.10 -11.41
C ASP A 515 -19.54 -16.75 -10.01
N ILE A 516 -19.13 -15.99 -8.98
CA ILE A 516 -19.11 -16.44 -7.58
C ILE A 516 -20.52 -16.75 -7.09
N VAL A 517 -21.48 -15.85 -7.31
CA VAL A 517 -22.87 -16.05 -6.88
C VAL A 517 -23.50 -17.23 -7.62
N ASP A 518 -23.30 -17.32 -8.94
CA ASP A 518 -23.77 -18.44 -9.76
C ASP A 518 -23.14 -19.77 -9.34
N TRP A 519 -21.88 -19.76 -8.89
CA TRP A 519 -21.25 -20.94 -8.30
C TRP A 519 -21.88 -21.34 -6.96
N ILE A 520 -22.12 -20.40 -6.04
CA ILE A 520 -22.75 -20.70 -4.75
C ILE A 520 -24.13 -21.34 -4.95
N ARG A 521 -24.90 -20.87 -5.94
CA ARG A 521 -26.23 -21.41 -6.28
C ARG A 521 -26.23 -22.85 -6.80
N ARG A 522 -25.12 -23.31 -7.35
CA ARG A 522 -24.97 -24.68 -7.89
C ARG A 522 -24.60 -25.71 -6.81
N ILE A 523 -24.31 -25.26 -5.58
CA ILE A 523 -23.94 -26.09 -4.43
C ILE A 523 -25.15 -26.23 -3.51
#